data_AF-A0A7K7D6K2-F1
#
_entry.id   AF-A0A7K7D6K2-F1
#
_cell.length_a   1.000
_cell.length_b   1.000
_cell.length_c   1.000
_cell.angle_alpha   90.00
_cell.angle_beta   90.00
_cell.angle_gamma   90.00
#
_symmetry.space_group_name_H-M   'P 1'
#
loop_
_entity.id
_entity.type
_entity.pdbx_description
1 polymer ?
#
loop_
_entity_poly.entity_id
_entity_poly.type
_entity_poly.pdbx_seq_one_letter_code
_entity_poly.pdbx_strand_id
1 'polypeptide(L)'
;DGLEHVTDIRLEKCMYIQDQCLQRLSETSSLQKSLQQLKIISCGNVTDRGILALHRLANLEYLYLSDLPGIREKETTFRVLQQALPKLELELDLE
;
A
#
# COMPACT_ATOMS: atom_id res chain seq x y z
N ASP A 1 17.35 3.87 -4.61
CA ASP A 1 16.76 4.11 -5.94
C ASP A 1 17.58 3.44 -7.05
N GLY A 2 17.68 2.11 -7.05
CA GLY A 2 18.39 1.36 -8.10
C GLY A 2 17.57 0.23 -8.73
N LEU A 3 16.34 0.04 -8.26
CA LEU A 3 15.43 -0.99 -8.74
C LEU A 3 14.38 -0.32 -9.63
N GLU A 4 14.61 -0.32 -10.93
CA GLU A 4 13.82 0.44 -11.92
C GLU A 4 12.67 -0.36 -12.55
N HIS A 5 12.63 -1.67 -12.30
CA HIS A 5 11.70 -2.59 -12.97
C HIS A 5 10.85 -3.42 -11.99
N VAL A 6 10.78 -2.99 -10.71
CA VAL A 6 9.93 -3.67 -9.73
C VAL A 6 8.48 -3.26 -9.99
N THR A 7 7.69 -4.20 -10.47
CA THR A 7 6.26 -4.02 -10.79
C THR A 7 5.35 -4.58 -9.70
N ASP A 8 5.82 -5.58 -8.96
CA ASP A 8 5.00 -6.35 -8.01
C ASP A 8 5.73 -6.52 -6.68
N ILE A 9 5.05 -6.18 -5.57
CA ILE A 9 5.53 -6.41 -4.21
C ILE A 9 4.45 -7.13 -3.41
N ARG A 10 4.83 -8.19 -2.70
CA ARG A 10 3.99 -8.92 -1.75
C ARG A 10 4.64 -8.91 -0.38
N LEU A 11 3.98 -8.29 0.59
CA LEU A 11 4.35 -8.27 2.01
C LEU A 11 3.36 -9.15 2.76
N GLU A 12 3.75 -10.38 3.08
CA GLU A 12 2.89 -11.35 3.75
C GLU A 12 3.54 -11.80 5.06
N LYS A 13 2.81 -11.67 6.17
CA LYS A 13 3.28 -12.02 7.53
C LYS A 13 4.60 -11.33 7.90
N CYS A 14 4.81 -10.14 7.35
CA CYS A 14 5.99 -9.33 7.60
C CYS A 14 5.81 -8.52 8.88
N MET A 15 5.95 -9.18 10.04
CA MET A 15 5.60 -8.62 11.36
C MET A 15 6.36 -7.33 11.74
N TYR A 16 7.49 -7.04 11.09
CA TYR A 16 8.30 -5.85 11.36
C TYR A 16 7.97 -4.66 10.45
N ILE A 17 7.15 -4.85 9.41
CA ILE A 17 6.71 -3.76 8.54
C ILE A 17 5.74 -2.87 9.32
N GLN A 18 6.00 -1.56 9.28
CA GLN A 18 5.22 -0.51 9.93
C GLN A 18 4.89 0.58 8.91
N ASP A 19 4.08 1.56 9.31
CA ASP A 19 3.70 2.69 8.45
C ASP A 19 4.90 3.40 7.81
N GLN A 20 5.99 3.58 8.55
CA GLN A 20 7.22 4.22 8.06
C GLN A 20 7.88 3.42 6.93
N CYS A 21 7.71 2.10 6.89
CA CYS A 21 8.19 1.27 5.78
C CYS A 21 7.40 1.57 4.51
N LEU A 22 6.07 1.69 4.61
CA LEU A 22 5.20 2.03 3.49
C LEU A 22 5.43 3.46 3.00
N GLN A 23 5.66 4.40 3.92
CA GLN A 23 6.06 5.76 3.57
C GLN A 23 7.38 5.78 2.78
N ARG A 24 8.40 5.02 3.22
CA ARG A 24 9.66 4.93 2.48
C ARG A 24 9.49 4.30 1.10
N LEU A 25 8.66 3.27 0.98
CA LEU A 25 8.31 2.69 -0.33
C LEU A 25 7.67 3.75 -1.23
N SER A 26 6.73 4.53 -0.71
CA SER A 26 6.04 5.57 -1.49
C SER A 26 6.91 6.77 -1.81
N GLU A 27 7.99 7.01 -1.06
CA GLU A 27 9.02 8.03 -1.32
C GLU A 27 10.14 7.56 -2.26
N THR A 28 10.23 6.26 -2.55
CA THR A 28 11.26 5.71 -3.43
C THR A 28 10.95 6.04 -4.89
N SER A 29 11.75 6.90 -5.49
CA SER A 29 11.46 7.48 -6.81
C SER A 29 11.34 6.46 -7.95
N SER A 30 12.12 5.37 -7.88
CA SER A 30 12.05 4.31 -8.88
C SER A 30 10.74 3.51 -8.76
N LEU A 31 10.26 3.26 -7.53
CA LEU A 31 9.01 2.55 -7.29
C LEU A 31 7.78 3.37 -7.65
N GLN A 32 7.81 4.70 -7.46
CA GLN A 32 6.72 5.58 -7.94
C GLN A 32 6.50 5.44 -9.46
N LYS A 33 7.55 5.11 -10.21
CA LYS A 33 7.52 4.93 -11.67
C LYS A 33 7.21 3.49 -12.10
N SER A 34 7.63 2.50 -11.33
CA SER A 34 7.59 1.10 -11.77
C SER A 34 6.51 0.25 -11.08
N LEU A 35 6.13 0.55 -9.84
CA LEU A 35 5.30 -0.34 -9.04
C LEU A 35 3.83 -0.26 -9.47
N GLN A 36 3.26 -1.41 -9.81
CA GLN A 36 1.90 -1.55 -10.32
C GLN A 36 1.02 -2.37 -9.37
N GLN A 37 1.58 -3.36 -8.68
CA GLN A 37 0.84 -4.22 -7.76
C GLN A 37 1.49 -4.25 -6.38
N LEU A 38 0.68 -4.05 -5.34
CA LEU A 38 1.10 -4.17 -3.95
C LEU A 38 0.09 -5.00 -3.17
N LYS A 39 0.56 -6.04 -2.49
CA LYS A 39 -0.25 -6.85 -1.58
C LYS A 39 0.32 -6.78 -0.17
N ILE A 40 -0.52 -6.45 0.81
CA ILE A 40 -0.14 -6.36 2.22
C ILE A 40 -1.08 -7.26 3.02
N ILE A 41 -0.52 -8.34 3.56
CA ILE A 41 -1.27 -9.45 4.15
C ILE A 41 -0.69 -9.76 5.53
N SER A 42 -1.52 -9.82 6.57
CA SER A 42 -1.11 -10.18 7.94
C SER A 42 0.08 -9.35 8.46
N CYS A 43 0.13 -8.06 8.13
CA CYS A 43 1.16 -7.12 8.59
C CYS A 43 0.62 -6.30 9.77
N GLY A 44 0.62 -6.88 10.97
CA GLY A 44 -0.13 -6.36 12.13
C GLY A 44 0.26 -4.97 12.66
N ASN A 45 1.39 -4.40 12.23
CA ASN A 45 1.83 -3.05 12.62
C ASN A 45 1.50 -1.97 11.57
N VAL A 46 0.83 -2.33 10.48
CA VAL A 46 0.37 -1.39 9.45
C VAL A 46 -0.99 -0.81 9.85
N THR A 47 -1.13 0.52 9.74
CA THR A 47 -2.36 1.26 10.04
C THR A 47 -2.84 2.07 8.85
N ASP A 48 -4.00 2.74 9.00
CA ASP A 48 -4.56 3.64 7.98
C ASP A 48 -3.51 4.65 7.49
N ARG A 49 -2.62 5.13 8.37
CA ARG A 49 -1.56 6.09 8.00
C ARG A 49 -0.57 5.53 7.00
N GLY A 50 -0.13 4.29 7.19
CA GLY A 50 0.79 3.62 6.27
C GLY A 50 0.16 3.39 4.90
N ILE A 51 -1.10 2.97 4.89
CA ILE A 51 -1.87 2.75 3.65
C ILE A 51 -2.08 4.07 2.91
N LEU A 52 -2.47 5.13 3.60
CA LEU A 52 -2.65 6.46 3.00
C LEU A 52 -1.34 7.02 2.41
N ALA A 53 -0.17 6.64 2.93
CA ALA A 53 1.11 7.08 2.38
C ALA A 53 1.36 6.56 0.95
N LEU A 54 0.67 5.49 0.53
CA LEU A 54 0.82 4.86 -0.78
C LEU A 54 0.27 5.72 -1.94
N HIS A 55 -0.47 6.80 -1.67
CA HIS A 55 -0.99 7.72 -2.70
C HIS A 55 0.07 8.29 -3.65
N ARG A 56 1.36 8.28 -3.25
CA ARG A 56 2.48 8.75 -4.08
C ARG A 56 2.89 7.75 -5.16
N LEU A 57 2.46 6.50 -5.07
CA LEU A 57 2.71 5.47 -6.08
C LEU A 57 1.72 5.64 -7.23
N ALA A 58 1.94 6.68 -8.05
CA ALA A 58 0.98 7.12 -9.07
C ALA A 58 0.68 6.07 -10.15
N ASN A 59 1.56 5.09 -10.34
CA ASN A 59 1.40 3.98 -11.28
C ASN A 59 0.85 2.70 -10.61
N LEU A 60 0.47 2.75 -9.32
CA LEU A 60 -0.15 1.62 -8.65
C LEU A 60 -1.55 1.39 -9.21
N GLU A 61 -1.75 0.20 -9.77
CA GLU A 61 -2.99 -0.22 -10.43
C GLU A 61 -3.80 -1.16 -9.54
N TYR A 62 -3.14 -1.96 -8.70
CA TYR A 62 -3.80 -2.91 -7.81
C TYR A 62 -3.22 -2.89 -6.39
N LEU A 63 -4.09 -2.75 -5.40
CA LEU A 63 -3.77 -2.83 -3.98
C LEU A 63 -4.69 -3.84 -3.29
N TYR A 64 -4.07 -4.87 -2.69
CA TYR A 64 -4.78 -5.87 -1.88
C TYR A 64 -4.37 -5.75 -0.42
N LEU A 65 -5.37 -5.59 0.46
CA LEU A 65 -5.18 -5.48 1.90
C LEU A 65 -5.96 -6.60 2.60
N SER A 66 -5.27 -7.43 3.38
CA SER A 66 -5.88 -8.55 4.10
C SER A 66 -5.29 -8.71 5.49
N ASP A 67 -6.14 -9.03 6.47
CA ASP A 67 -5.73 -9.30 7.86
C ASP A 67 -4.81 -8.20 8.43
N LEU A 68 -5.28 -6.95 8.39
CA LEU A 68 -4.56 -5.78 8.90
C LEU A 68 -5.32 -5.18 10.09
N PRO A 69 -5.11 -5.70 11.32
CA PRO A 69 -5.86 -5.26 12.52
C PRO A 69 -5.60 -3.79 12.92
N GLY A 70 -4.58 -3.15 12.33
CA GLY A 70 -4.29 -1.73 12.52
C GLY A 70 -5.14 -0.79 11.66
N ILE A 71 -5.89 -1.32 10.67
CA ILE A 71 -6.82 -0.54 9.84
C ILE A 71 -8.15 -0.41 10.58
N ARG A 72 -8.51 0.82 10.95
CA ARG A 72 -9.73 1.11 11.73
C ARG A 72 -10.77 1.90 10.94
N GLU A 73 -10.34 2.66 9.95
CA GLU A 73 -11.20 3.57 9.19
C GLU A 73 -11.24 3.17 7.71
N LYS A 74 -11.55 1.89 7.43
CA LYS A 74 -11.44 1.30 6.09
C LYS A 74 -12.17 2.09 5.00
N GLU A 75 -13.38 2.58 5.25
CA GLU A 75 -14.18 3.36 4.29
C GLU A 75 -13.53 4.73 4.00
N THR A 76 -13.02 5.39 5.04
CA THR A 76 -12.33 6.69 4.90
C THR A 76 -11.02 6.50 4.13
N THR A 77 -10.22 5.51 4.53
CA THR A 77 -8.95 5.16 3.88
C THR A 77 -9.16 4.81 2.41
N PHE A 78 -10.16 3.99 2.10
CA PHE A 78 -10.57 3.66 0.73
C PHE A 78 -10.91 4.92 -0.06
N ARG A 79 -11.79 5.78 0.47
CA ARG A 79 -12.24 6.99 -0.22
C ARG A 79 -11.09 7.94 -0.53
N VAL A 80 -10.18 8.15 0.41
CA VAL A 80 -9.02 9.04 0.22
C VAL A 80 -8.07 8.46 -0.83
N LEU A 81 -7.78 7.15 -0.78
CA LEU A 81 -6.95 6.51 -1.80
C LEU A 81 -7.58 6.56 -3.19
N GLN A 82 -8.87 6.29 -3.31
CA GLN A 82 -9.60 6.40 -4.58
C GLN A 82 -9.62 7.83 -5.13
N GLN A 83 -9.72 8.85 -4.27
CA GLN A 83 -9.61 10.24 -4.71
C GLN A 83 -8.22 10.58 -5.25
N ALA A 84 -7.16 10.05 -4.63
CA ALA A 84 -5.79 10.29 -5.05
C ALA A 84 -5.39 9.46 -6.29
N LEU A 85 -5.88 8.22 -6.37
CA LEU A 85 -5.57 7.23 -7.40
C LEU A 85 -6.89 6.69 -7.98
N PRO A 86 -7.58 7.44 -8.85
CA PRO A 86 -8.92 7.11 -9.33
C PRO A 86 -8.99 5.86 -10.21
N LYS A 87 -7.85 5.33 -10.65
CA LYS A 87 -7.75 4.09 -11.43
C LYS A 87 -7.32 2.88 -10.60
N LEU A 88 -7.01 3.06 -9.32
CA LEU A 88 -6.55 2.00 -8.45
C LEU A 88 -7.68 1.02 -8.17
N GLU A 89 -7.49 -0.23 -8.56
CA GLU A 89 -8.30 -1.34 -8.08
C GLU A 89 -7.89 -1.67 -6.64
N LEU A 90 -8.85 -1.57 -5.71
CA LEU A 90 -8.61 -1.77 -4.29
C LEU A 90 -9.51 -2.90 -3.79
N GLU A 91 -8.88 -3.98 -3.34
CA GLU A 91 -9.53 -5.15 -2.79
C GLU A 91 -9.20 -5.28 -1.29
N LEU A 92 -10.25 -5.40 -0.48
CA LEU A 92 -10.17 -5.40 0.98
C LEU A 92 -10.75 -6.69 1.53
N ASP A 93 -9.92 -7.45 2.24
CA ASP A 93 -10.29 -8.63 3.02
C ASP A 93 -9.93 -8.39 4.49
N LEU A 94 -10.61 -7.38 5.06
CA LEU A 94 -10.41 -6.88 6.42
C LEU A 94 -11.64 -7.25 7.25
N GLU A 95 -11.47 -8.18 8.19
CA GLU A 95 -12.50 -8.59 9.16
C GLU A 95 -12.92 -7.43 10.09
#